data_AF-A0A6N8ZB62-F1
#
_entry.id   AF-A0A6N8ZB62-F1
#
_cell.length_a   1.000
_cell.length_b   1.000
_cell.length_c   1.000
_cell.angle_alpha   90.00
_cell.angle_beta   90.00
_cell.angle_gamma   90.00
#
_symmetry.space_group_name_H-M   'P 1'
#
loop_
_entity.id
_entity.type
_entity.pdbx_description
1 polymer ?
#
loop_
_entity_poly.entity_id
_entity_poly.type
_entity_poly.pdbx_seq_one_letter_code
_entity_poly.pdbx_strand_id
1 'polypeptide(L)'
;MSANNAVNGQRFKLGSESELTYRLKWEAWEWLYCVARCRCIGLEVRLQGPWGSIVDVVGIGPNNTIHAVEVKVSRSDFARDNHTEADIARLRKRAGSLARRVELADAPDYRTAAGDLERLLQEQERLRDRLATVSTKFHDSRFLSIADYHHIMAPRGVVLAEMLPDGWGLLEPGPREVVKAPAKTVRKNGGIMANALRAVARANAAAMMRAHGVRWSEDGAEFPRPGDERLPAYVQRQQTTDET
;
A
#
# COMPACT_ATOMS: atom_id res chain seq x y z
N MET A 1 0.04 -17.42 -40.96
CA MET A 1 1.35 -17.18 -40.33
C MET A 1 1.17 -16.13 -39.25
N SER A 2 1.44 -16.51 -38.01
CA SER A 2 1.01 -15.84 -36.78
C SER A 2 1.69 -14.49 -36.57
N ALA A 3 0.88 -13.45 -36.38
CA ALA A 3 1.33 -12.21 -35.77
C ALA A 3 1.49 -12.46 -34.26
N ASN A 4 2.75 -12.58 -33.82
CA ASN A 4 3.14 -12.49 -32.43
C ASN A 4 2.79 -11.09 -31.90
N ASN A 5 1.54 -10.88 -31.50
CA ASN A 5 1.19 -9.86 -30.53
C ASN A 5 1.74 -10.34 -29.19
N ALA A 6 3.03 -10.10 -28.96
CA ALA A 6 3.55 -10.01 -27.60
C ALA A 6 2.73 -8.92 -26.91
N VAL A 7 1.67 -9.33 -26.23
CA VAL A 7 1.03 -8.52 -25.19
C VAL A 7 2.21 -8.10 -24.33
N ASN A 8 2.55 -6.81 -24.38
CA ASN A 8 3.49 -6.18 -23.47
C ASN A 8 2.90 -6.40 -22.09
N GLY A 9 3.19 -7.57 -21.52
CA GLY A 9 2.69 -8.03 -20.25
C GLY A 9 3.32 -7.12 -19.24
N GLN A 10 2.65 -6.02 -18.94
CA GLN A 10 3.00 -5.17 -17.82
C GLN A 10 3.14 -6.12 -16.64
N ARG A 11 4.37 -6.22 -16.12
CA ARG A 11 4.63 -7.06 -14.96
C ARG A 11 3.78 -6.49 -13.84
N PHE A 12 2.80 -7.27 -13.38
CA PHE A 12 2.00 -6.91 -12.20
C PHE A 12 2.91 -6.73 -10.98
N LYS A 13 3.97 -7.56 -10.87
CA LYS A 13 5.02 -7.47 -9.85
C LYS A 13 6.14 -6.53 -10.29
N LEU A 14 6.44 -5.51 -9.49
CA LEU A 14 7.65 -4.70 -9.69
C LEU A 14 8.91 -5.49 -9.30
N GLY A 15 10.04 -5.22 -9.95
CA GLY A 15 11.28 -6.01 -9.73
C GLY A 15 11.80 -6.00 -8.29
N SER A 16 11.46 -4.97 -7.51
CA SER A 16 11.84 -4.81 -6.10
C SER A 16 10.73 -5.21 -5.11
N GLU A 17 9.58 -5.66 -5.59
CA GLU A 17 8.43 -5.97 -4.75
C GLU A 17 8.56 -7.36 -4.10
N SER A 18 8.32 -7.46 -2.80
CA SER A 18 8.28 -8.75 -2.10
C SER A 18 7.15 -9.63 -2.62
N GLU A 19 7.31 -10.96 -2.54
CA GLU A 19 6.23 -11.85 -2.96
C GLU A 19 4.96 -11.65 -2.12
N LEU A 20 5.09 -11.39 -0.82
CA LEU A 20 3.95 -11.12 0.04
C LEU A 20 3.20 -9.85 -0.38
N THR A 21 3.90 -8.76 -0.69
CA THR A 21 3.28 -7.52 -1.20
C THR A 21 2.51 -7.79 -2.49
N TYR A 22 3.14 -8.50 -3.43
CA TYR A 22 2.50 -8.90 -4.68
C TYR A 22 1.22 -9.70 -4.44
N ARG A 23 1.28 -10.73 -3.59
CA ARG A 23 0.13 -11.59 -3.26
C ARG A 23 -1.02 -10.78 -2.65
N LEU A 24 -0.74 -9.89 -1.71
CA LEU A 24 -1.76 -9.04 -1.11
C LEU A 24 -2.39 -8.07 -2.12
N LYS A 25 -1.60 -7.50 -3.05
CA LYS A 25 -2.15 -6.70 -4.16
C LYS A 25 -3.05 -7.53 -5.07
N TRP A 26 -2.68 -8.78 -5.34
CA TRP A 26 -3.49 -9.72 -6.12
C TRP A 26 -4.83 -10.04 -5.42
N GLU A 27 -4.81 -10.32 -4.12
CA GLU A 27 -6.03 -10.58 -3.35
C GLU A 27 -6.89 -9.33 -3.19
N ALA A 28 -6.29 -8.14 -3.05
CA ALA A 28 -7.02 -6.87 -3.07
C ALA A 28 -7.72 -6.68 -4.41
N TRP A 29 -7.06 -7.00 -5.52
CA TRP A 29 -7.66 -6.98 -6.85
C TRP A 29 -8.84 -7.96 -6.95
N GLU A 30 -8.68 -9.20 -6.47
CA GLU A 30 -9.75 -10.20 -6.44
C GLU A 30 -10.95 -9.69 -5.65
N TRP A 31 -10.73 -9.12 -4.46
CA TRP A 31 -11.80 -8.54 -3.64
C TRP A 31 -12.53 -7.41 -4.38
N LEU A 32 -11.78 -6.48 -4.99
CA LEU A 32 -12.35 -5.37 -5.75
C LEU A 32 -13.23 -5.90 -6.90
N TYR A 33 -12.78 -6.92 -7.61
CA TYR A 33 -13.51 -7.48 -8.75
C TYR A 33 -14.74 -8.30 -8.35
N CYS A 34 -14.57 -9.21 -7.39
CA CYS A 34 -15.57 -10.20 -7.02
C CYS A 34 -16.59 -9.64 -6.03
N VAL A 35 -16.13 -8.90 -5.02
CA VAL A 35 -16.94 -8.42 -3.90
C VAL A 35 -17.41 -6.99 -4.14
N ALA A 36 -16.50 -6.04 -4.35
CA ALA A 36 -16.87 -4.63 -4.59
C ALA A 36 -17.43 -4.38 -6.01
N ARG A 37 -17.44 -5.41 -6.87
CA ARG A 37 -17.95 -5.37 -8.25
C ARG A 37 -17.27 -4.30 -9.11
N CYS A 38 -16.03 -3.95 -8.79
CA CYS A 38 -15.21 -3.10 -9.63
C CYS A 38 -14.91 -3.81 -10.95
N ARG A 39 -14.94 -3.04 -12.04
CA ARG A 39 -14.58 -3.54 -13.40
C ARG A 39 -13.36 -2.83 -13.96
N CYS A 40 -12.99 -1.75 -13.31
CA CYS A 40 -11.96 -0.82 -13.67
C CYS A 40 -10.96 -0.79 -12.52
N ILE A 41 -9.89 -1.58 -12.60
CA ILE A 41 -8.92 -1.73 -11.51
C ILE A 41 -7.52 -1.38 -12.04
N GLY A 42 -6.78 -0.59 -11.26
CA GLY A 42 -5.40 -0.22 -11.55
C GLY A 42 -4.50 -0.40 -10.33
N LEU A 43 -3.22 -0.64 -10.58
CA LEU A 43 -2.18 -0.70 -9.56
C LEU A 43 -1.36 0.58 -9.55
N GLU A 44 -0.76 0.90 -8.40
CA GLU A 44 0.16 2.03 -8.24
C GLU A 44 -0.43 3.32 -8.80
N VAL A 45 -1.66 3.60 -8.40
CA VAL A 45 -2.47 4.67 -8.99
C VAL A 45 -2.20 5.97 -8.27
N ARG A 46 -1.67 6.94 -9.01
CA ARG A 46 -1.57 8.33 -8.56
C ARG A 46 -2.87 9.07 -8.82
N LEU A 47 -3.59 9.42 -7.75
CA LEU A 47 -4.92 10.05 -7.85
C LEU A 47 -4.90 11.59 -7.87
N GLN A 48 -3.83 12.23 -7.37
CA GLN A 48 -3.72 13.69 -7.29
C GLN A 48 -2.52 14.26 -8.07
N GLY A 49 -2.65 14.47 -9.38
CA GLY A 49 -1.61 15.15 -10.18
C GLY A 49 -0.23 14.46 -10.13
N PRO A 50 0.87 15.12 -10.52
CA PRO A 50 2.21 14.51 -10.55
C PRO A 50 2.84 14.33 -9.16
N TRP A 51 2.42 15.12 -8.17
CA TRP A 51 2.98 15.13 -6.81
C TRP A 51 2.12 14.40 -5.77
N GLY A 52 1.00 13.82 -6.20
CA GLY A 52 0.06 13.14 -5.30
C GLY A 52 0.56 11.79 -4.82
N SER A 53 -0.03 11.36 -3.70
CA SER A 53 0.15 10.03 -3.15
C SER A 53 -0.24 8.95 -4.16
N ILE A 54 0.51 7.87 -4.14
CA ILE A 54 0.22 6.65 -4.88
C ILE A 54 -0.58 5.72 -3.97
N VAL A 55 -1.61 5.11 -4.54
CA VAL A 55 -2.41 4.06 -3.90
C VAL A 55 -2.05 2.72 -4.55
N ASP A 56 -1.81 1.70 -3.73
CA ASP A 56 -1.38 0.37 -4.21
C ASP A 56 -2.37 -0.23 -5.20
N VAL A 57 -3.66 -0.24 -4.88
CA VAL A 57 -4.72 -0.75 -5.77
C VAL A 57 -5.93 0.18 -5.72
N VAL A 58 -6.46 0.55 -6.89
CA VAL A 58 -7.69 1.36 -7.01
C VAL A 58 -8.69 0.65 -7.89
N GLY A 59 -9.92 0.55 -7.41
CA GLY A 59 -11.06 0.01 -8.16
C GLY A 59 -12.15 1.05 -8.35
N ILE A 60 -12.76 1.08 -9.54
CA ILE A 60 -13.98 1.82 -9.83
C ILE A 60 -15.13 0.82 -9.91
N GLY A 61 -16.07 0.95 -8.96
CA GLY A 61 -17.26 0.15 -8.81
C GLY A 61 -18.51 0.77 -9.44
N PRO A 62 -19.68 0.15 -9.22
CA PRO A 62 -20.97 0.69 -9.63
C PRO A 62 -21.18 2.14 -9.16
N ASN A 63 -21.96 2.93 -9.89
CA ASN A 63 -22.23 4.35 -9.56
C ASN A 63 -20.95 5.21 -9.44
N ASN A 64 -19.89 4.82 -10.14
CA ASN A 64 -18.58 5.46 -10.11
C ASN A 64 -17.98 5.55 -8.70
N THR A 65 -18.25 4.57 -7.82
CA THR A 65 -17.59 4.50 -6.50
C THR A 65 -16.11 4.18 -6.66
N ILE A 66 -15.26 4.93 -5.99
CA ILE A 66 -13.82 4.73 -5.98
C ILE A 66 -13.47 4.00 -4.69
N HIS A 67 -12.84 2.84 -4.81
CA HIS A 67 -12.22 2.10 -3.72
C HIS A 67 -10.70 2.26 -3.82
N ALA A 68 -10.07 2.72 -2.75
CA ALA A 68 -8.62 2.76 -2.59
C ALA A 68 -8.20 1.68 -1.59
N VAL A 69 -7.24 0.83 -1.98
CA VAL A 69 -6.68 -0.21 -1.11
C VAL A 69 -5.19 0.04 -0.95
N GLU A 70 -4.75 0.14 0.31
CA GLU A 70 -3.33 0.18 0.70
C GLU A 70 -2.92 -1.19 1.23
N VAL A 71 -1.78 -1.69 0.78
CA VAL A 71 -1.26 -3.00 1.19
C VAL A 71 -0.22 -2.82 2.28
N LYS A 72 -0.39 -3.54 3.40
CA LYS A 72 0.55 -3.51 4.53
C LYS A 72 1.01 -4.90 4.91
N VAL A 73 2.29 -5.18 4.67
CA VAL A 73 2.88 -6.51 4.89
C VAL A 73 3.30 -6.77 6.34
N SER A 74 3.45 -5.72 7.14
CA SER A 74 3.89 -5.83 8.54
C SER A 74 3.32 -4.71 9.41
N ARG A 75 3.38 -4.91 10.73
CA ARG A 75 2.98 -3.88 11.72
C ARG A 75 3.82 -2.62 11.59
N SER A 76 5.12 -2.77 11.33
CA SER A 76 6.03 -1.63 11.14
C SER A 76 5.67 -0.82 9.89
N ASP A 77 5.34 -1.50 8.79
CA ASP A 77 4.90 -0.86 7.55
C ASP A 77 3.57 -0.12 7.73
N PHE A 78 2.60 -0.74 8.41
CA PHE A 78 1.35 -0.09 8.79
C PHE A 78 1.61 1.13 9.68
N ALA A 79 2.42 0.98 10.73
CA ALA A 79 2.69 2.03 11.69
C ALA A 79 3.34 3.26 11.04
N ARG A 80 4.19 3.11 10.01
CA ARG A 80 4.82 4.26 9.32
C ARG A 80 3.80 5.26 8.82
N ASP A 81 2.67 4.80 8.27
CA ASP A 81 1.61 5.65 7.70
C ASP A 81 0.50 6.04 8.69
N ASN A 82 0.48 5.42 9.87
CA ASN A 82 -0.53 5.60 10.90
C ASN A 82 -0.09 6.56 12.02
N HIS A 83 0.50 7.71 11.64
CA HIS A 83 0.86 8.76 12.60
C HIS A 83 -0.08 9.95 12.49
N THR A 84 -0.45 10.55 13.62
CA THR A 84 -1.14 11.84 13.65
C THR A 84 -0.14 13.00 13.57
N GLU A 85 -0.62 14.21 13.28
CA GLU A 85 0.22 15.41 13.36
C GLU A 85 0.83 15.60 14.76
N ALA A 86 0.08 15.23 15.81
CA ALA A 86 0.55 15.25 17.19
C ALA A 86 1.70 14.26 17.41
N ASP A 87 1.65 13.06 16.81
CA ASP A 87 2.76 12.10 16.85
C ASP A 87 4.03 12.66 16.22
N ILE A 88 3.91 13.26 15.03
CA ILE A 88 5.05 13.87 14.34
C ILE A 88 5.60 15.03 15.17
N ALA A 89 4.75 15.87 15.76
CA ALA A 89 5.17 16.95 16.64
C ALA A 89 5.95 16.43 17.86
N ARG A 90 5.50 15.34 18.49
CA ARG A 90 6.22 14.67 19.58
C ARG A 90 7.57 14.14 19.15
N LEU A 91 7.66 13.49 17.97
CA LEU A 91 8.93 12.98 17.43
C LEU A 91 9.92 14.12 17.16
N ARG A 92 9.45 15.24 16.57
CA ARG A 92 10.29 16.43 16.35
C ARG A 92 10.78 17.04 17.66
N LYS A 93 9.92 17.15 18.68
CA LYS A 93 10.30 17.63 20.03
C LYS A 93 11.36 16.73 20.67
N ARG A 94 11.21 15.40 20.53
CA ARG A 94 12.20 14.43 21.00
C ARG A 94 13.53 14.61 20.26
N ALA A 95 13.50 14.79 18.93
CA ALA A 95 14.71 15.00 18.13
C ALA A 95 15.46 16.27 18.55
N GLY A 96 14.76 17.39 18.74
CA GLY A 96 15.37 18.62 19.24
C GLY A 96 15.93 18.48 20.67
N SER A 97 15.29 17.68 21.53
CA SER A 97 15.80 17.42 22.88
C SER A 97 17.04 16.52 22.87
N LEU A 98 17.08 15.53 21.98
CA LEU A 98 18.23 14.64 21.81
C LEU A 98 19.42 15.37 21.17
N ALA A 99 19.18 16.24 20.19
CA ALA A 99 20.23 17.07 19.59
C ALA A 99 20.94 17.95 20.65
N ARG A 100 20.18 18.58 21.56
CA ARG A 100 20.75 19.34 22.68
C ARG A 100 21.58 18.48 23.65
N ARG A 101 21.20 17.22 23.85
CA ARG A 101 21.96 16.28 24.70
C ARG A 101 23.26 15.86 24.03
N VAL A 102 23.26 15.64 22.72
CA VAL A 102 24.46 15.36 21.94
C VAL A 102 25.42 16.55 22.02
N GLU A 103 24.92 17.77 21.78
CA GLU A 103 25.71 19.00 21.85
C GLU A 103 26.36 19.21 23.23
N LEU A 104 25.60 18.99 24.31
CA LEU A 104 26.14 19.08 25.67
C LEU A 104 27.20 18.00 25.94
N ALA A 105 26.98 16.76 25.50
CA ALA A 105 27.90 15.65 25.72
C ALA A 105 29.21 15.75 24.92
N ASP A 106 29.18 16.47 23.79
CA ASP A 106 30.35 16.77 22.95
C ASP A 106 31.10 18.05 23.39
N ALA A 107 30.52 18.83 24.32
CA ALA A 107 31.14 20.05 24.80
C ALA A 107 32.46 19.75 25.56
N PRO A 108 33.50 20.59 25.41
CA PRO A 108 34.82 20.36 26.01
C PRO A 108 34.80 20.13 27.53
N ASP A 109 33.91 20.85 28.23
CA ASP A 109 33.77 20.83 29.69
C ASP A 109 32.94 19.63 30.20
N TYR A 110 32.25 18.94 29.29
CA TYR A 110 31.28 17.89 29.58
C TYR A 110 31.56 16.61 28.80
N ARG A 111 32.84 16.33 28.45
CA ARG A 111 33.22 15.06 27.82
C ARG A 111 32.86 13.89 28.74
N THR A 112 31.61 13.45 28.60
CA THR A 112 31.10 12.19 29.11
C THR A 112 31.93 11.06 28.49
N ALA A 113 31.98 9.91 29.16
CA ALA A 113 32.68 8.74 28.63
C ALA A 113 32.32 8.53 27.15
N ALA A 114 33.30 8.28 26.28
CA ALA A 114 33.10 8.22 24.82
C ALA A 114 31.92 7.32 24.39
N GLY A 115 31.63 6.26 25.16
CA GLY A 115 30.48 5.38 24.93
C GLY A 115 29.10 6.01 25.15
N ASP A 116 28.98 7.03 26.02
CA ASP A 116 27.71 7.75 26.19
C ASP A 116 27.43 8.68 25.01
N LEU A 117 28.45 9.35 24.48
CA LEU A 117 28.32 10.18 23.28
C LEU A 117 27.96 9.31 22.06
N GLU A 118 28.65 8.19 21.88
CA GLU A 118 28.37 7.25 20.78
C GLU A 118 26.92 6.75 20.83
N ARG A 119 26.43 6.36 22.01
CA ARG A 119 25.03 5.93 22.19
C ARG A 119 24.03 7.03 21.83
N LEU A 120 24.31 8.29 22.21
CA LEU A 120 23.46 9.42 21.87
C LEU A 120 23.42 9.69 20.36
N LEU A 121 24.56 9.58 19.68
CA LEU A 121 24.66 9.73 18.23
C LEU A 121 23.87 8.64 17.50
N GLN A 122 23.99 7.38 17.93
CA GLN A 122 23.19 6.27 17.37
C GLN A 122 21.69 6.48 17.61
N GLU A 123 21.28 6.97 18.78
CA GLU A 123 19.88 7.31 19.04
C GLU A 123 19.40 8.44 18.12
N GLN A 124 20.25 9.44 17.87
CA GLN A 124 19.93 10.59 17.01
C GLN A 124 19.73 10.16 15.55
N GLU A 125 20.61 9.29 15.04
CA GLU A 125 20.52 8.74 13.69
C GLU A 125 19.22 7.93 13.51
N ARG A 126 18.94 7.00 14.43
CA ARG A 126 17.68 6.22 14.41
C ARG A 126 16.43 7.10 14.43
N LEU A 127 16.45 8.18 15.21
CA LEU A 127 15.32 9.09 15.29
C LEU A 127 15.19 9.95 14.03
N ARG A 128 16.31 10.31 13.39
CA ARG A 128 16.34 11.00 12.10
C ARG A 128 15.77 10.12 11.00
N ASP A 129 16.19 8.86 10.92
CA ASP A 129 15.68 7.88 9.95
C ASP A 129 14.17 7.64 10.14
N ARG A 130 13.74 7.55 11.39
CA ARG A 130 12.31 7.47 11.71
C ARG A 130 11.57 8.72 11.23
N LEU A 131 12.05 9.92 11.54
CA LEU A 131 11.42 11.16 11.10
C LEU A 131 11.37 11.29 9.56
N ALA A 132 12.32 10.70 8.84
CA ALA A 132 12.34 10.69 7.38
C ALA A 132 11.30 9.74 6.76
N THR A 133 10.79 8.77 7.53
CA THR A 133 9.93 7.70 7.03
C THR A 133 8.51 7.69 7.62
N VAL A 134 8.27 8.43 8.70
CA VAL A 134 6.90 8.60 9.25
C VAL A 134 6.03 9.44 8.34
N SER A 135 4.75 9.11 8.32
CA SER A 135 3.76 9.64 7.40
C SER A 135 2.41 9.73 8.12
N THR A 136 1.64 10.78 7.78
CA THR A 136 0.26 10.98 8.23
C THR A 136 -0.75 10.48 7.21
N LYS A 137 -0.35 9.68 6.21
CA LYS A 137 -1.18 9.29 5.06
C LYS A 137 -2.58 8.81 5.47
N PHE A 138 -2.69 8.04 6.55
CA PHE A 138 -3.98 7.51 7.00
C PHE A 138 -4.90 8.52 7.68
N HIS A 139 -4.35 9.66 8.10
CA HIS A 139 -5.07 10.75 8.75
C HIS A 139 -5.12 12.04 7.89
N ASP A 140 -4.46 12.06 6.73
CA ASP A 140 -4.45 13.20 5.82
C ASP A 140 -5.82 13.34 5.14
N SER A 141 -6.55 14.41 5.47
CA SER A 141 -7.86 14.71 4.90
C SER A 141 -7.85 14.80 3.38
N ARG A 142 -6.73 15.27 2.79
CA ARG A 142 -6.58 15.35 1.33
C ARG A 142 -6.50 13.96 0.76
N PHE A 143 -5.74 13.06 1.37
CA PHE A 143 -5.65 11.67 0.95
C PHE A 143 -6.99 10.94 1.14
N LEU A 144 -7.66 11.14 2.27
CA LEU A 144 -8.97 10.52 2.55
C LEU A 144 -10.08 11.02 1.61
N SER A 145 -9.92 12.22 1.04
CA SER A 145 -10.88 12.79 0.08
C SER A 145 -10.82 12.20 -1.34
N ILE A 146 -9.89 11.27 -1.64
CA ILE A 146 -9.69 10.78 -3.01
C ILE A 146 -10.54 9.57 -3.40
N ALA A 147 -11.14 8.87 -2.43
CA ALA A 147 -11.91 7.67 -2.67
C ALA A 147 -13.14 7.61 -1.75
N ASP A 148 -14.24 7.06 -2.28
CA ASP A 148 -15.47 6.88 -1.52
C ASP A 148 -15.23 5.86 -0.37
N TYR A 149 -14.33 4.90 -0.59
CA TYR A 149 -13.92 3.89 0.40
C TYR A 149 -12.41 3.74 0.43
N HIS A 150 -11.84 3.64 1.64
CA HIS A 150 -10.44 3.29 1.86
C HIS A 150 -10.35 1.99 2.62
N HIS A 151 -9.47 1.10 2.17
CA HIS A 151 -9.25 -0.20 2.77
C HIS A 151 -7.76 -0.43 3.01
N ILE A 152 -7.45 -1.17 4.07
CA ILE A 152 -6.12 -1.73 4.28
C ILE A 152 -6.21 -3.23 4.00
N MET A 153 -5.37 -3.74 3.11
CA MET A 153 -5.16 -5.18 2.92
C MET A 153 -3.90 -5.59 3.66
N ALA A 154 -4.03 -6.47 4.65
CA ALA A 154 -2.91 -6.92 5.46
C ALA A 154 -3.03 -8.41 5.81
N PRO A 155 -1.91 -9.11 6.07
CA PRO A 155 -1.97 -10.47 6.60
C PRO A 155 -2.74 -10.51 7.92
N ARG A 156 -3.32 -11.67 8.22
CA ARG A 156 -4.12 -11.87 9.44
C ARG A 156 -3.30 -11.52 10.69
N GLY A 157 -3.89 -10.71 11.58
CA GLY A 157 -3.27 -10.29 12.84
C GLY A 157 -2.18 -9.21 12.72
N VAL A 158 -1.83 -8.77 11.50
CA VAL A 158 -0.90 -7.64 11.29
C VAL A 158 -1.59 -6.33 11.65
N VAL A 159 -2.78 -6.09 11.11
CA VAL A 159 -3.64 -4.96 11.49
C VAL A 159 -4.87 -5.53 12.17
N LEU A 160 -5.15 -5.06 13.39
CA LEU A 160 -6.34 -5.44 14.14
C LEU A 160 -7.42 -4.36 13.96
N ALA A 161 -8.68 -4.71 14.19
CA ALA A 161 -9.80 -3.79 14.00
C ALA A 161 -9.66 -2.53 14.88
N GLU A 162 -9.18 -2.70 16.12
CA GLU A 162 -8.93 -1.62 17.07
C GLU A 162 -7.74 -0.72 16.68
N MET A 163 -6.90 -1.15 15.74
CA MET A 163 -5.77 -0.36 15.24
C MET A 163 -6.16 0.48 14.02
N LEU A 164 -7.33 0.24 13.41
CA LEU A 164 -7.71 0.91 12.18
C LEU A 164 -7.86 2.42 12.39
N PRO A 165 -7.30 3.24 11.50
CA PRO A 165 -7.59 4.66 11.48
C PRO A 165 -9.05 4.90 11.11
N ASP A 166 -9.62 5.97 11.64
CA ASP A 166 -10.98 6.38 11.30
C ASP A 166 -11.15 6.55 9.78
N GLY A 167 -12.26 6.06 9.24
CA GLY A 167 -12.55 6.18 7.82
C GLY A 167 -12.00 5.05 6.94
N TRP A 168 -11.42 4.00 7.55
CA TRP A 168 -10.83 2.85 6.86
C TRP A 168 -11.60 1.54 7.13
N GLY A 169 -11.62 0.65 6.14
CA GLY A 169 -11.96 -0.76 6.30
C GLY A 169 -10.72 -1.65 6.31
N LEU A 170 -10.91 -2.92 6.67
CA LEU A 170 -9.85 -3.93 6.72
C LEU A 170 -10.21 -5.14 5.88
N LEU A 171 -9.27 -5.52 5.02
CA LEU A 171 -9.29 -6.71 4.20
C LEU A 171 -8.18 -7.67 4.65
N GLU A 172 -8.47 -8.96 4.59
CA GLU A 172 -7.54 -10.06 4.87
C GLU A 172 -7.42 -11.01 3.67
N PRO A 173 -6.36 -11.84 3.64
CA PRO A 173 -6.20 -12.89 2.65
C PRO A 173 -7.39 -13.84 2.53
N GLY A 174 -7.60 -14.34 1.31
CA GLY A 174 -8.83 -15.02 0.93
C GLY A 174 -9.96 -14.04 0.62
N PRO A 175 -9.67 -13.04 -0.22
CA PRO A 175 -10.32 -11.71 -0.30
C PRO A 175 -11.50 -11.50 0.68
N ARG A 176 -11.19 -11.35 1.96
CA ARG A 176 -12.20 -11.25 3.01
C ARG A 176 -12.26 -9.84 3.56
N GLU A 177 -13.47 -9.27 3.63
CA GLU A 177 -13.69 -8.04 4.39
C GLU A 177 -13.92 -8.38 5.87
N VAL A 178 -13.08 -7.84 6.74
CA VAL A 178 -13.17 -8.01 8.21
C VAL A 178 -13.87 -6.82 8.83
N VAL A 179 -13.50 -5.61 8.38
CA VAL A 179 -14.14 -4.36 8.80
C VAL A 179 -14.58 -3.62 7.55
N LYS A 180 -15.87 -3.32 7.47
CA LYS A 180 -16.42 -2.58 6.35
C LYS A 180 -15.93 -1.13 6.37
N ALA A 181 -15.44 -0.66 5.22
CA ALA A 181 -15.05 0.73 5.09
C ALA A 181 -16.30 1.65 5.14
N PRO A 182 -16.28 2.73 5.94
CA PRO A 182 -17.36 3.71 5.93
C PRO A 182 -17.38 4.46 4.59
N ALA A 183 -18.59 4.71 4.07
CA ALA A 183 -18.79 5.46 2.85
C ALA A 183 -18.49 6.95 3.08
N LYS A 184 -17.74 7.55 2.16
CA LYS A 184 -17.39 8.98 2.18
C LYS A 184 -17.89 9.67 0.92
N THR A 185 -18.36 10.90 1.08
CA THR A 185 -18.75 11.73 -0.05
C THR A 185 -17.52 12.41 -0.64
N VAL A 186 -17.08 11.95 -1.82
CA VAL A 186 -15.96 12.55 -2.54
C VAL A 186 -16.45 13.50 -3.62
N ARG A 187 -15.90 14.73 -3.64
CA ARG A 187 -16.10 15.65 -4.77
C ARG A 187 -15.28 15.18 -5.97
N LYS A 188 -15.95 14.55 -6.94
CA LYS A 188 -15.34 13.95 -8.14
C LYS A 188 -14.84 14.97 -9.18
N ASN A 189 -15.06 16.26 -8.93
CA ASN A 189 -14.84 17.37 -9.85
C ASN A 189 -13.36 17.81 -9.93
N GLY A 190 -12.50 17.33 -9.01
CA GLY A 190 -11.10 17.77 -8.87
C GLY A 190 -10.08 17.03 -9.73
N GLY A 191 -10.48 16.40 -10.85
CA GLY A 191 -9.58 15.61 -11.70
C GLY A 191 -9.16 14.25 -11.11
N ILE A 192 -9.52 13.96 -9.85
CA ILE A 192 -9.30 12.66 -9.19
C ILE A 192 -9.94 11.52 -9.99
N MET A 193 -11.21 11.68 -10.37
CA MET A 193 -11.91 10.70 -11.22
C MET A 193 -11.24 10.55 -12.58
N ALA A 194 -10.81 11.66 -13.20
CA ALA A 194 -10.10 11.60 -14.47
C ALA A 194 -8.73 10.91 -14.36
N ASN A 195 -8.01 11.08 -13.26
CA ASN A 195 -6.74 10.40 -12.99
C ASN A 195 -6.96 8.89 -12.73
N ALA A 196 -7.96 8.54 -11.92
CA ALA A 196 -8.37 7.16 -11.67
C ALA A 196 -8.74 6.46 -12.99
N LEU A 197 -9.62 7.07 -13.79
CA LEU A 197 -10.02 6.56 -15.10
C LEU A 197 -8.83 6.44 -16.06
N ARG A 198 -7.91 7.41 -16.09
CA ARG A 198 -6.69 7.33 -16.92
C ARG A 198 -5.75 6.21 -16.46
N ALA A 199 -5.58 6.01 -15.16
CA ALA A 199 -4.77 4.92 -14.63
C ALA A 199 -5.38 3.55 -14.98
N VAL A 200 -6.69 3.40 -14.78
CA VAL A 200 -7.46 2.22 -15.17
C VAL A 200 -7.37 1.94 -16.67
N ALA A 201 -7.60 2.97 -17.51
CA ALA A 201 -7.56 2.83 -18.97
C ALA A 201 -6.20 2.32 -19.46
N ARG A 202 -5.12 2.72 -18.77
CA ARG A 202 -3.75 2.24 -19.04
C ARG A 202 -3.50 0.82 -18.54
N ALA A 203 -4.15 0.40 -17.44
CA ALA A 203 -3.91 -0.89 -16.81
C ALA A 203 -4.50 -2.09 -17.59
N ASN A 204 -5.45 -1.86 -18.52
CA ASN A 204 -6.14 -2.90 -19.30
C ASN A 204 -6.47 -4.16 -18.46
N ALA A 205 -7.20 -3.94 -17.36
CA ALA A 205 -7.48 -4.90 -16.30
C ALA A 205 -7.86 -6.30 -16.81
N ALA A 206 -8.72 -6.40 -17.83
CA ALA A 206 -9.14 -7.69 -18.39
C ALA A 206 -8.01 -8.44 -19.11
N ALA A 207 -7.19 -7.75 -19.90
CA ALA A 207 -6.04 -8.37 -20.56
C ALA A 207 -4.99 -8.82 -19.54
N MET A 208 -4.76 -8.00 -18.52
CA MET A 208 -3.83 -8.30 -17.45
C MET A 208 -4.31 -9.48 -16.58
N MET A 209 -5.61 -9.55 -16.27
CA MET A 209 -6.22 -10.70 -15.58
C MET A 209 -6.07 -12.00 -16.39
N ARG A 210 -6.32 -11.97 -17.72
CA ARG A 210 -6.08 -13.13 -18.60
C ARG A 210 -4.61 -13.56 -18.60
N ALA A 211 -3.70 -12.61 -18.72
CA ALA A 211 -2.26 -12.87 -18.73
C ALA A 211 -1.78 -13.50 -17.42
N HIS A 212 -2.50 -13.26 -16.33
CA HIS A 212 -2.25 -13.84 -15.00
C HIS A 212 -3.12 -15.05 -14.68
N GLY A 213 -3.73 -15.69 -15.69
CA GLY A 213 -4.40 -16.98 -15.55
C GLY A 213 -5.84 -16.92 -15.03
N VAL A 214 -6.42 -15.71 -14.88
CA VAL A 214 -7.83 -15.58 -14.51
C VAL A 214 -8.71 -16.10 -15.65
N ARG A 215 -9.66 -16.96 -15.31
CA ARG A 215 -10.67 -17.48 -16.23
C ARG A 215 -12.04 -16.91 -15.90
N TRP A 216 -12.88 -16.77 -16.91
CA TRP A 216 -14.29 -16.41 -16.71
C TRP A 216 -15.14 -17.61 -17.10
N SER A 217 -16.05 -17.96 -16.22
CA SER A 217 -17.07 -18.99 -16.39
C SER A 217 -18.45 -18.37 -16.14
N GLU A 218 -19.51 -19.16 -16.32
CA GLU A 218 -20.88 -18.75 -15.98
C GLU A 218 -21.01 -18.44 -14.47
N ASP A 219 -20.24 -19.12 -13.62
CA ASP A 219 -20.20 -18.90 -12.17
C ASP A 219 -19.38 -17.67 -11.75
N GLY A 220 -18.69 -17.03 -12.70
CA GLY A 220 -17.92 -15.81 -12.49
C GLY A 220 -16.42 -15.96 -12.83
N ALA A 221 -15.62 -15.02 -12.31
CA ALA A 221 -14.17 -15.02 -12.51
C ALA A 221 -13.48 -15.94 -11.49
N GLU A 222 -12.65 -16.85 -11.98
CA GLU A 222 -11.84 -17.77 -11.19
C GLU A 222 -10.40 -17.27 -11.17
N PHE A 223 -9.92 -16.89 -9.98
CA PHE A 223 -8.55 -16.42 -9.79
C PHE A 223 -7.63 -17.58 -9.43
N PRO A 224 -6.47 -17.72 -10.08
CA PRO A 224 -5.50 -18.76 -9.74
C PRO A 224 -4.96 -18.54 -8.32
N ARG A 225 -4.70 -19.65 -7.64
CA ARG A 225 -4.16 -19.68 -6.28
C ARG A 225 -2.64 -19.92 -6.30
N PRO A 226 -1.91 -19.70 -5.19
CA PRO A 226 -0.50 -20.07 -5.11
C PRO A 226 -0.29 -21.55 -5.46
N GLY A 227 0.76 -21.87 -6.22
CA GLY A 227 1.03 -23.23 -6.73
C GLY A 227 0.29 -23.61 -8.02
N ASP A 228 -0.51 -22.71 -8.58
CA ASP A 228 -1.26 -22.96 -9.81
C ASP A 228 -0.37 -22.86 -11.06
N GLU A 229 -0.38 -23.91 -11.89
CA GLU A 229 0.37 -24.00 -13.14
C GLU A 229 -0.01 -22.89 -14.16
N ARG A 230 -1.18 -22.28 -13.98
CA ARG A 230 -1.67 -21.17 -14.80
C ARG A 230 -0.94 -19.85 -14.56
N LEU A 231 -0.25 -19.71 -13.43
CA LEU A 231 0.48 -18.48 -13.10
C LEU A 231 1.67 -18.29 -14.06
N PRO A 232 2.02 -17.05 -14.44
CA PRO A 232 3.18 -16.81 -15.28
C PRO A 232 4.46 -17.43 -14.70
N ALA A 233 5.34 -17.98 -15.56
CA ALA A 233 6.55 -18.66 -15.13
C ALA A 233 7.51 -17.81 -14.26
N TYR A 234 7.38 -16.47 -14.27
CA TYR A 234 8.14 -15.60 -13.36
C TYR A 234 7.52 -15.52 -11.95
N VAL A 235 6.22 -15.78 -11.82
CA VAL A 235 5.53 -15.97 -10.53
C VAL A 235 5.86 -17.36 -9.97
N GLN A 236 5.94 -18.40 -10.83
CA GLN A 236 6.30 -19.77 -10.43
C GLN A 236 7.77 -19.93 -10.03
N ARG A 237 8.72 -19.41 -10.83
CA ARG A 237 10.17 -19.53 -10.55
C ARG A 237 10.65 -18.81 -9.29
N GLN A 238 9.83 -17.91 -8.74
CA GLN A 238 10.16 -17.17 -7.52
C GLN A 238 9.65 -17.88 -6.27
N GLN A 239 8.80 -18.91 -6.40
CA GLN A 239 8.36 -19.74 -5.27
C GLN A 239 9.41 -20.80 -4.90
N THR A 240 10.22 -21.23 -5.87
CA THR A 240 11.28 -22.24 -5.65
C THR A 240 12.53 -21.69 -4.95
N THR A 241 12.65 -20.38 -4.78
CA THR A 241 13.83 -19.74 -4.14
C THR A 241 13.66 -19.49 -2.64
N ASP A 242 12.46 -19.67 -2.08
CA ASP A 242 12.18 -19.45 -0.65
C ASP A 242 12.13 -20.77 0.17
N GLU A 243 12.42 -21.92 -0.45
CA GLU A 243 12.46 -23.25 0.20
C GLU A 243 13.89 -23.80 0.43
N THR A 244 14.92 -22.96 0.30
CA THR A 244 16.34 -23.32 0.58
C THR A 244 17.01 -22.36 1.53
#